data_AF-A0A5N5TG99-F1
#
_entry.id   AF-A0A5N5TG99-F1
#
_cell.length_a   1.000
_cell.length_b   1.000
_cell.length_c   1.000
_cell.angle_alpha   90.00
_cell.angle_beta   90.00
_cell.angle_gamma   90.00
#
_symmetry.space_group_name_H-M   'P 1'
#
loop_
_entity.id
_entity.type
_entity.pdbx_description
1 polymer ?
#
loop_
_entity_poly.entity_id
_entity_poly.type
_entity_poly.pdbx_seq_one_letter_code
_entity_poly.pdbx_strand_id
1 'polypeptide(L)'
;MFKNKVNGYSTSWFKSLDNLKIISNNFAIGTTNSENNLKEIIDSYCRSLPCDFVKSHPSSLKRKQEQNHSSSRFLWQMKNIPFDGIPFCVISHEILKCKFSMNYNTKKKRKQEDIKREDKEKNESSLSLCPAKITIKKLKRYPTFSLSLKAAKQEKLNKLKKLKEMLDENQNIDDEEIYWLSIPLASYHNHDFQGKDRFINKDILVFIKQMINKGIHSPKKTQSFS
;
A
#
# COMPACT_ATOMS: atom_id res chain seq x y z
N MET A 1 -7.75 -3.98 23.15
CA MET A 1 -6.37 -3.53 23.43
C MET A 1 -5.44 -4.26 22.46
N PHE A 2 -5.04 -3.64 21.35
CA PHE A 2 -4.22 -4.30 20.34
C PHE A 2 -2.79 -4.49 20.88
N LYS A 3 -2.25 -5.71 20.81
CA LYS A 3 -0.83 -5.95 21.10
C LYS A 3 0.00 -5.05 20.18
N ASN A 4 0.92 -4.26 20.74
CA ASN A 4 1.78 -3.32 19.99
C ASN A 4 2.77 -3.99 19.02
N LYS A 5 2.70 -5.32 18.89
CA LYS A 5 3.54 -6.13 18.00
C LYS A 5 2.72 -7.25 17.38
N VAL A 6 2.85 -7.42 16.07
CA VAL A 6 2.42 -8.62 15.34
C VAL A 6 3.67 -9.20 14.69
N ASN A 7 3.99 -10.45 14.98
CA ASN A 7 5.22 -11.14 14.53
C ASN A 7 6.51 -10.36 14.85
N GLY A 8 6.56 -9.65 15.99
CA GLY A 8 7.74 -8.89 16.43
C GLY A 8 7.86 -7.47 15.86
N TYR A 9 7.04 -7.08 14.88
CA TYR A 9 7.08 -5.76 14.23
C TYR A 9 6.06 -4.78 14.84
N SER A 10 6.42 -3.50 14.90
CA SER A 10 5.56 -2.45 15.44
C SER A 10 4.27 -2.33 14.63
N THR A 11 3.14 -2.27 15.33
CA THR A 11 1.81 -2.03 14.74
C THR A 11 1.27 -0.65 15.10
N SER A 12 2.13 0.31 15.43
CA SER A 12 1.72 1.68 15.79
C SER A 12 0.81 2.34 14.75
N TRP A 13 1.04 2.04 13.46
CA TRP A 13 0.23 2.51 12.34
C TRP A 13 -1.20 1.95 12.31
N PHE A 14 -1.51 0.88 13.04
CA PHE A 14 -2.89 0.39 13.20
C PHE A 14 -3.80 1.43 13.82
N LYS A 15 -3.27 2.28 14.72
CA LYS A 15 -4.05 3.30 15.42
C LYS A 15 -4.51 4.43 14.49
N SER A 16 -3.81 4.61 13.38
CA SER A 16 -4.11 5.63 12.37
C SER A 16 -5.15 5.15 11.34
N LEU A 17 -5.50 3.85 11.35
CA LEU A 17 -6.53 3.30 10.48
C LEU A 17 -7.88 3.24 11.19
N ASP A 18 -8.87 3.84 10.56
CA ASP A 18 -10.27 3.66 10.94
C ASP A 18 -10.77 2.29 10.49
N ASN A 19 -11.71 1.71 11.22
CA ASN A 19 -12.37 0.45 10.86
C ASN A 19 -11.40 -0.73 10.59
N LEU A 20 -10.28 -0.76 11.32
CA LEU A 20 -9.24 -1.76 11.16
C LEU A 20 -9.79 -3.19 11.28
N LYS A 21 -9.47 -4.03 10.29
CA LYS A 21 -9.75 -5.47 10.27
C LYS A 21 -8.51 -6.22 9.80
N ILE A 22 -8.18 -7.31 10.48
CA ILE A 22 -7.11 -8.21 10.06
C ILE A 22 -7.74 -9.39 9.32
N ILE A 23 -7.30 -9.66 8.10
CA ILE A 23 -7.78 -10.76 7.27
C ILE A 23 -6.70 -11.85 7.20
N SER A 24 -7.07 -13.05 7.64
CA SER A 24 -6.27 -14.28 7.56
C SER A 24 -4.83 -14.14 8.08
N ASN A 25 -4.60 -13.27 9.06
CA ASN A 25 -3.27 -12.91 9.59
C ASN A 25 -2.26 -12.44 8.52
N ASN A 26 -2.73 -12.04 7.33
CA ASN A 26 -1.90 -11.67 6.19
C ASN A 26 -2.06 -10.22 5.79
N PHE A 27 -3.22 -9.62 6.06
CA PHE A 27 -3.52 -8.24 5.67
C PHE A 27 -4.20 -7.49 6.80
N ALA A 28 -3.81 -6.23 6.99
CA ALA A 28 -4.58 -5.24 7.72
C ALA A 28 -5.34 -4.38 6.71
N ILE A 29 -6.64 -4.25 6.91
CA ILE A 29 -7.55 -3.47 6.08
C ILE A 29 -8.16 -2.38 6.93
N GLY A 30 -8.28 -1.17 6.40
CA GLY A 30 -8.90 -0.06 7.09
C GLY A 30 -9.13 1.11 6.16
N THR A 31 -9.59 2.22 6.74
CA THR A 31 -9.88 3.45 6.03
C THR A 31 -9.16 4.65 6.68
N THR A 32 -9.01 5.72 5.92
CA THR A 32 -8.63 7.04 6.41
C THR A 32 -9.32 8.11 5.57
N ASN A 33 -9.66 9.24 6.14
CA ASN A 33 -10.32 10.36 5.48
C ASN A 33 -9.35 11.42 4.92
N SER A 34 -8.06 11.32 5.24
CA SER A 34 -7.06 12.32 4.86
C SER A 34 -5.89 11.73 4.07
N GLU A 35 -5.46 12.44 3.03
CA GLU A 35 -4.27 12.10 2.25
C GLU A 35 -2.98 12.21 3.09
N ASN A 36 -2.94 13.13 4.04
CA ASN A 36 -1.79 13.25 4.94
C ASN A 36 -1.69 12.03 5.86
N ASN A 37 -2.80 11.63 6.48
CA ASN A 37 -2.83 10.42 7.31
C ASN A 37 -2.53 9.16 6.48
N LEU A 38 -2.99 9.09 5.22
CA LEU A 38 -2.60 8.02 4.29
C LEU A 38 -1.08 7.92 4.13
N LYS A 39 -0.40 9.05 3.86
CA LYS A 39 1.06 9.10 3.72
C LYS A 39 1.75 8.66 5.02
N GLU A 40 1.29 9.17 6.16
CA GLU A 40 1.83 8.81 7.48
C GLU A 40 1.67 7.33 7.80
N ILE A 41 0.51 6.71 7.49
CA ILE A 41 0.27 5.28 7.65
C ILE A 41 1.28 4.48 6.83
N ILE A 42 1.45 4.83 5.55
CA ILE A 42 2.37 4.11 4.64
C ILE A 42 3.81 4.26 5.11
N ASP A 43 4.24 5.47 5.47
CA ASP A 43 5.59 5.74 5.95
C ASP A 43 5.88 5.02 7.28
N SER A 44 4.93 5.07 8.21
CA SER A 44 5.01 4.37 9.50
C SER A 44 5.07 2.85 9.31
N TYR A 45 4.29 2.32 8.38
CA TYR A 45 4.34 0.91 7.99
C TYR A 45 5.70 0.51 7.41
N CYS A 46 6.21 1.24 6.41
CA CYS A 46 7.53 0.98 5.80
C CYS A 46 8.69 1.14 6.80
N ARG A 47 8.54 1.98 7.83
CA ARG A 47 9.50 2.05 8.94
C ARG A 47 9.40 0.85 9.89
N SER A 48 8.18 0.40 10.17
CA SER A 48 7.92 -0.74 11.06
C SER A 48 8.38 -2.07 10.48
N LEU A 49 8.23 -2.22 9.17
CA LEU A 49 8.63 -3.37 8.38
C LEU A 49 9.65 -2.88 7.36
N PRO A 50 10.94 -3.22 7.51
CA PRO A 50 12.07 -2.88 6.62
C PRO A 50 11.94 -3.05 5.08
N CYS A 51 10.76 -3.07 4.48
CA CYS A 51 10.56 -3.11 3.02
C CYS A 51 10.12 -1.74 2.50
N ASP A 52 10.76 -1.31 1.40
CA ASP A 52 10.30 -0.20 0.59
C ASP A 52 9.19 -0.64 -0.37
N PHE A 53 8.14 0.15 -0.47
CA PHE A 53 7.06 -0.06 -1.44
C PHE A 53 7.18 0.95 -2.58
N VAL A 54 7.23 0.45 -3.81
CA VAL A 54 7.37 1.26 -5.01
C VAL A 54 6.04 1.22 -5.76
N LYS A 55 5.63 2.37 -6.29
CA LYS A 55 4.50 2.43 -7.22
C LYS A 55 4.76 1.43 -8.34
N SER A 56 3.87 0.47 -8.53
CA SER A 56 3.97 -0.35 -9.75
C SER A 56 3.87 0.60 -10.95
N HIS A 57 4.68 0.37 -12.01
CA HIS A 57 4.45 1.02 -13.32
C HIS A 57 2.95 1.08 -13.58
N PRO A 58 2.42 2.22 -14.06
CA PRO A 58 0.98 2.45 -14.16
C PRO A 58 0.36 1.20 -14.73
N SER A 59 -0.37 0.48 -13.88
CA SER A 59 -0.95 -0.78 -14.30
C SER A 59 -1.86 -0.47 -15.49
N SER A 60 -2.13 -1.45 -16.34
CA SER A 60 -3.09 -1.31 -17.42
C SER A 60 -4.44 -0.71 -16.95
N LEU A 61 -4.75 -0.69 -15.64
CA LEU A 61 -5.89 0.02 -15.05
C LEU A 61 -5.78 1.55 -15.07
N LYS A 62 -4.61 2.16 -14.85
CA LYS A 62 -4.46 3.63 -14.97
C LYS A 62 -4.65 4.05 -16.43
N ARG A 63 -4.03 3.29 -17.34
CA ARG A 63 -4.23 3.40 -18.79
C ARG A 63 -5.68 3.14 -19.20
N LYS A 64 -6.35 2.16 -18.59
CA LYS A 64 -7.75 1.81 -18.86
C LYS A 64 -8.75 2.77 -18.21
N GLN A 65 -8.41 3.45 -17.13
CA GLN A 65 -9.20 4.54 -16.54
C GLN A 65 -9.03 5.83 -17.34
N GLU A 66 -7.81 6.14 -17.79
CA GLU A 66 -7.53 7.23 -18.73
C GLU A 66 -8.19 6.98 -20.10
N GLN A 67 -8.28 5.72 -20.56
CA GLN A 67 -8.93 5.34 -21.82
C GLN A 67 -10.45 5.16 -21.69
N ASN A 68 -10.95 4.70 -20.54
CA ASN A 68 -12.38 4.62 -20.24
C ASN A 68 -12.77 5.74 -19.29
N HIS A 69 -12.96 6.93 -19.83
CA HIS A 69 -13.78 7.98 -19.23
C HIS A 69 -15.26 7.56 -19.03
N SER A 70 -15.62 6.29 -19.27
CA SER A 70 -17.00 5.81 -19.23
C SER A 70 -17.48 5.57 -17.80
N SER A 71 -18.19 6.56 -17.26
CA SER A 71 -19.09 6.51 -16.11
C SER A 71 -18.55 5.80 -14.85
N SER A 72 -18.15 6.58 -13.85
CA SER A 72 -17.91 6.08 -12.49
C SER A 72 -19.11 5.26 -12.00
N ARG A 73 -18.97 3.93 -11.96
CA ARG A 73 -20.06 3.04 -11.52
C ARG A 73 -20.25 3.18 -10.01
N PHE A 74 -21.47 3.50 -9.60
CA PHE A 74 -21.85 3.45 -8.19
C PHE A 74 -22.04 2.01 -7.72
N LEU A 75 -21.52 1.72 -6.53
CA LEU A 75 -21.45 0.39 -5.95
C LEU A 75 -21.87 0.46 -4.48
N TRP A 76 -22.44 -0.64 -4.01
CA TRP A 76 -22.71 -0.87 -2.58
C TRP A 76 -21.60 -1.66 -1.89
N GLN A 77 -20.89 -2.49 -2.66
CA GLN A 77 -19.86 -3.38 -2.16
C GLN A 77 -18.91 -3.77 -3.30
N MET A 78 -17.70 -4.18 -2.94
CA MET A 78 -16.72 -4.81 -3.84
C MET A 78 -16.06 -5.98 -3.11
N LYS A 79 -15.32 -6.82 -3.84
CA LYS A 79 -14.64 -8.01 -3.27
C LYS A 79 -13.94 -7.78 -1.91
N ASN A 80 -13.30 -6.62 -1.72
CA ASN A 80 -12.57 -6.29 -0.50
C ASN A 80 -13.19 -5.13 0.31
N ILE A 81 -14.28 -4.53 -0.18
CA ILE A 81 -14.98 -3.43 0.49
C ILE A 81 -16.37 -3.97 0.83
N PRO A 82 -16.65 -4.31 2.10
CA PRO A 82 -17.92 -4.88 2.49
C PRO A 82 -19.06 -3.86 2.34
N PHE A 83 -20.29 -4.34 2.28
CA PHE A 83 -21.45 -3.47 2.35
C PHE A 83 -21.57 -2.85 3.74
N ASP A 84 -21.58 -1.52 3.79
CA ASP A 84 -21.68 -0.71 5.00
C ASP A 84 -22.91 0.22 5.00
N GLY A 85 -23.78 0.07 4.00
CA GLY A 85 -24.99 0.87 3.85
C GLY A 85 -24.80 2.14 3.03
N ILE A 86 -23.59 2.56 2.68
CA ILE A 86 -23.35 3.82 1.96
C ILE A 86 -22.87 3.53 0.53
N PRO A 87 -23.51 4.08 -0.52
CA PRO A 87 -23.06 3.86 -1.88
C PRO A 87 -21.80 4.68 -2.15
N PHE A 88 -20.94 4.14 -3.02
CA PHE A 88 -19.67 4.77 -3.36
C PHE A 88 -19.29 4.57 -4.82
N CYS A 89 -18.39 5.42 -5.32
CA CYS A 89 -17.67 5.19 -6.56
C CYS A 89 -16.15 5.20 -6.31
N VAL A 90 -15.39 4.51 -7.16
CA VAL A 90 -13.93 4.46 -7.06
C VAL A 90 -13.35 5.57 -7.91
N ILE A 91 -12.77 6.59 -7.26
CA ILE A 91 -12.10 7.72 -7.94
C ILE A 91 -10.76 7.24 -8.49
N SER A 92 -9.96 6.55 -7.67
CA SER A 92 -8.64 6.08 -8.07
C SER A 92 -8.29 4.75 -7.40
N HIS A 93 -7.37 4.03 -8.03
CA HIS A 93 -6.85 2.77 -7.53
C HIS A 93 -5.34 2.72 -7.76
N GLU A 94 -4.61 2.63 -6.67
CA GLU A 94 -3.15 2.57 -6.68
C GLU A 94 -2.68 1.26 -6.01
N ILE A 95 -1.62 0.68 -6.58
CA ILE A 95 -0.96 -0.50 -6.06
C ILE A 95 0.51 -0.16 -5.86
N LEU A 96 0.96 -0.28 -4.62
CA LEU A 96 2.38 -0.23 -4.27
C LEU A 96 2.86 -1.65 -4.07
N LYS A 97 3.95 -2.04 -4.73
CA LYS A 97 4.52 -3.39 -4.62
C LYS A 97 5.80 -3.31 -3.78
N CYS A 98 6.07 -4.34 -2.97
CA CYS A 98 7.35 -4.41 -2.27
C CYS A 98 8.49 -4.40 -3.30
N LYS A 99 9.61 -3.75 -2.98
CA LYS A 99 10.76 -3.64 -3.90
C LYS A 99 11.31 -5.01 -4.33
N PHE A 100 11.23 -6.00 -3.45
CA PHE A 100 11.58 -7.41 -3.73
C PHE A 100 10.58 -8.13 -4.65
N SER A 101 9.43 -7.52 -4.98
CA SER A 101 8.50 -8.00 -6.00
C SER A 101 8.96 -7.66 -7.42
N MET A 102 10.02 -6.86 -7.58
CA MET A 102 10.47 -6.36 -8.88
C MET A 102 11.69 -7.14 -9.38
N ASN A 103 11.58 -7.62 -10.61
CA ASN A 103 12.63 -8.32 -11.35
C ASN A 103 13.76 -7.36 -11.81
N TYR A 104 14.43 -6.66 -10.90
CA TYR A 104 15.61 -5.86 -11.28
C TYR A 104 16.84 -6.74 -11.56
N ASN A 105 16.93 -7.92 -10.93
CA ASN A 105 18.11 -8.79 -11.01
C ASN A 105 18.10 -9.79 -12.18
N THR A 106 16.94 -10.12 -12.78
CA THR A 106 16.91 -11.08 -13.90
C THR A 106 17.55 -10.52 -15.18
N LYS A 107 17.56 -9.20 -15.38
CA LYS A 107 18.24 -8.58 -16.53
C LYS A 107 19.76 -8.46 -16.36
N LYS A 108 20.26 -8.29 -15.13
CA LYS A 108 21.71 -8.25 -14.86
C LYS A 108 22.33 -9.65 -14.82
N LYS A 109 21.61 -10.64 -14.26
CA LYS A 109 22.08 -12.04 -14.22
C LYS A 109 22.13 -12.70 -15.60
N ARG A 110 21.17 -12.43 -16.50
CA ARG A 110 21.23 -12.92 -17.89
C ARG A 110 22.45 -12.43 -18.68
N LYS A 111 23.06 -11.29 -18.31
CA LYS A 111 24.32 -10.83 -18.91
C LYS A 111 25.59 -11.45 -18.29
N GLN A 112 25.47 -12.07 -17.12
CA GLN A 112 26.59 -12.73 -16.43
C GLN A 112 26.54 -14.26 -16.52
N GLU A 113 25.35 -14.84 -16.69
CA GLU A 113 25.12 -16.30 -16.77
C GLU A 113 25.53 -16.90 -18.13
N ASP A 114 25.78 -16.08 -19.15
CA ASP A 114 26.40 -16.53 -20.41
C ASP A 114 27.93 -16.72 -20.29
N ILE A 115 28.55 -16.38 -19.15
CA ILE A 115 30.01 -16.46 -18.92
C ILE A 115 30.40 -17.57 -17.92
N LYS A 116 29.45 -18.13 -17.17
CA LYS A 116 29.76 -19.13 -16.12
C LYS A 116 28.76 -20.28 -16.14
N ARG A 117 28.87 -21.13 -17.16
CA ARG A 117 28.29 -22.48 -17.15
C ARG A 117 29.42 -23.47 -16.96
N GLU A 118 29.80 -23.66 -15.71
CA GLU A 118 30.43 -24.87 -15.19
C GLU A 118 30.54 -24.68 -13.67
N ASP A 119 30.01 -25.64 -12.94
CA ASP A 119 30.07 -25.77 -11.47
C ASP A 119 29.25 -24.79 -10.62
N LYS A 120 28.01 -25.19 -10.33
CA LYS A 120 27.51 -25.33 -8.95
C LYS A 120 26.08 -25.88 -8.91
N GLU A 121 25.97 -27.18 -8.66
CA GLU A 121 24.86 -27.74 -7.89
C GLU A 121 24.88 -27.16 -6.46
N LYS A 122 23.67 -26.93 -5.91
CA LYS A 122 23.30 -26.52 -4.55
C LYS A 122 22.85 -25.05 -4.39
N ASN A 123 21.57 -24.94 -4.03
CA ASN A 123 20.78 -23.77 -3.61
C ASN A 123 20.13 -22.92 -4.71
N GLU A 124 19.32 -23.57 -5.55
CA GLU A 124 18.18 -22.89 -6.16
C GLU A 124 17.04 -22.76 -5.13
N SER A 125 17.19 -21.86 -4.16
CA SER A 125 15.99 -21.18 -3.66
C SER A 125 15.48 -20.39 -4.86
N SER A 126 14.48 -20.90 -5.57
CA SER A 126 13.78 -20.12 -6.58
C SER A 126 13.44 -18.78 -5.92
N LEU A 127 14.08 -17.70 -6.37
CA LEU A 127 13.89 -16.35 -5.85
C LEU A 127 12.49 -15.91 -6.29
N SER A 128 11.48 -16.47 -5.62
CA SER A 128 10.08 -16.16 -5.86
C SER A 128 9.89 -14.70 -5.47
N LEU A 129 9.46 -13.90 -6.44
CA LEU A 129 9.21 -12.47 -6.24
C LEU A 129 8.26 -12.28 -5.06
N CYS A 130 8.54 -11.27 -4.24
CA CYS A 130 7.71 -11.00 -3.08
C CYS A 130 6.25 -10.76 -3.50
N PRO A 131 5.26 -11.44 -2.92
CA PRO A 131 3.85 -11.26 -3.29
C PRO A 131 3.23 -10.01 -2.63
N ALA A 132 3.93 -9.39 -1.68
CA ALA A 132 3.42 -8.29 -0.87
C ALA A 132 3.13 -7.03 -1.71
N LYS A 133 1.89 -6.54 -1.59
CA LYS A 133 1.43 -5.30 -2.22
C LYS A 133 0.47 -4.56 -1.30
N ILE A 134 0.63 -3.25 -1.23
CA ILE A 134 -0.34 -2.34 -0.63
C ILE A 134 -1.35 -1.96 -1.72
N THR A 135 -2.64 -2.11 -1.42
CA THR A 135 -3.71 -1.63 -2.30
C THR A 135 -4.34 -0.41 -1.67
N ILE A 136 -4.44 0.67 -2.43
CA ILE A 136 -5.04 1.95 -2.02
C ILE A 136 -6.17 2.25 -3.01
N LYS A 137 -7.35 2.54 -2.49
CA LYS A 137 -8.48 3.00 -3.32
C LYS A 137 -9.00 4.31 -2.75
N LYS A 138 -9.03 5.36 -3.57
CA LYS A 138 -9.75 6.59 -3.25
C LYS A 138 -11.22 6.39 -3.64
N LEU A 139 -12.11 6.53 -2.67
CA LEU A 139 -13.55 6.34 -2.83
C LEU A 139 -14.25 7.67 -2.60
N LYS A 140 -15.26 7.94 -3.43
CA LYS A 140 -16.27 8.97 -3.17
C LYS A 140 -17.51 8.30 -2.63
N ARG A 141 -17.97 8.66 -1.43
CA ARG A 141 -19.16 8.07 -0.79
C ARG A 141 -20.27 9.11 -0.72
N TYR A 142 -21.52 8.64 -0.67
CA TYR A 142 -22.71 9.50 -0.69
C TYR A 142 -23.63 9.18 0.51
N PRO A 143 -23.34 9.71 1.70
CA PRO A 143 -24.05 9.36 2.94
C PRO A 143 -25.56 9.64 2.90
N THR A 144 -25.99 10.66 2.16
CA THR A 144 -27.42 11.02 1.96
C THR A 144 -28.22 9.89 1.29
N PHE A 145 -27.54 8.97 0.62
CA PHE A 145 -28.12 7.80 -0.01
C PHE A 145 -27.93 6.51 0.80
N SER A 146 -27.57 6.64 2.08
CA SER A 146 -27.40 5.49 2.97
C SER A 146 -28.67 4.65 3.11
N LEU A 147 -28.46 3.36 3.36
CA LEU A 147 -29.49 2.36 3.56
C LEU A 147 -29.17 1.50 4.78
N SER A 148 -30.20 0.86 5.33
CA SER A 148 -30.03 -0.18 6.35
C SER A 148 -29.21 -1.36 5.80
N LEU A 149 -28.44 -2.01 6.68
CA LEU A 149 -27.67 -3.21 6.32
C LEU A 149 -28.56 -4.38 5.84
N LYS A 150 -29.85 -4.37 6.20
CA LYS A 150 -30.85 -5.36 5.79
C LYS A 150 -31.68 -4.93 4.57
N ALA A 151 -31.35 -3.82 3.91
CA ALA A 151 -32.10 -3.28 2.78
C ALA A 151 -32.26 -4.31 1.65
N ALA A 152 -33.45 -4.35 1.06
CA ALA A 152 -33.78 -5.27 0.00
C ALA A 152 -33.04 -4.93 -1.30
N LYS A 153 -32.88 -5.92 -2.19
CA LYS A 153 -32.20 -5.72 -3.49
C LYS A 153 -32.85 -4.60 -4.31
N GLN A 154 -34.19 -4.52 -4.31
CA GLN A 154 -34.92 -3.51 -5.06
C GLN A 154 -34.67 -2.10 -4.53
N GLU A 155 -34.63 -1.94 -3.22
CA GLU A 155 -34.34 -0.67 -2.55
C GLU A 155 -32.94 -0.15 -2.92
N LYS A 156 -31.94 -1.05 -2.89
CA LYS A 156 -30.57 -0.76 -3.33
C LYS A 156 -30.50 -0.29 -4.78
N LEU A 157 -31.29 -0.88 -5.68
CA LEU A 157 -31.33 -0.48 -7.09
C LEU A 157 -31.98 0.90 -7.26
N ASN A 158 -33.13 1.11 -6.64
CA ASN A 158 -33.86 2.38 -6.71
C ASN A 158 -33.02 3.54 -6.17
N LYS A 159 -32.31 3.31 -5.06
CA LYS A 159 -31.48 4.34 -4.42
C LYS A 159 -30.26 4.72 -5.27
N LEU A 160 -29.61 3.76 -5.93
CA LEU A 160 -28.53 4.07 -6.89
C LEU A 160 -29.04 4.77 -8.14
N LYS A 161 -30.22 4.39 -8.64
CA LYS A 161 -30.85 5.06 -9.79
C LYS A 161 -31.10 6.53 -9.47
N LYS A 162 -31.70 6.81 -8.31
CA LYS A 162 -31.93 8.18 -7.83
C LYS A 162 -30.63 8.98 -7.66
N LEU A 163 -29.59 8.37 -7.08
CA LEU A 163 -28.27 9.01 -6.95
C LEU A 163 -27.73 9.40 -8.33
N LYS A 164 -27.82 8.50 -9.31
CA LYS A 164 -27.35 8.76 -10.66
C LYS A 164 -28.16 9.90 -11.31
N GLU A 165 -29.48 9.87 -11.22
CA GLU A 165 -30.36 10.92 -11.77
C GLU A 165 -30.01 12.30 -11.18
N MET A 166 -29.86 12.41 -9.86
CA MET A 166 -29.52 13.69 -9.21
C MET A 166 -28.13 14.20 -9.62
N LEU A 167 -27.16 13.31 -9.85
CA LEU A 167 -25.83 13.69 -10.36
C LEU A 167 -25.86 14.09 -11.83
N ASP A 168 -26.64 13.39 -12.66
CA ASP A 168 -26.82 13.71 -14.08
C ASP A 168 -27.52 15.08 -14.25
N GLU A 169 -28.38 15.45 -13.29
CA GLU A 169 -29.03 16.78 -13.19
C GLU A 169 -28.13 17.87 -12.56
N ASN A 170 -26.87 17.57 -12.22
CA ASN A 170 -25.93 18.46 -11.53
C ASN A 170 -26.47 19.02 -10.19
N GLN A 171 -27.31 18.27 -9.49
CA GLN A 171 -27.75 18.66 -8.16
C GLN A 171 -26.57 18.60 -7.17
N ASN A 172 -26.56 19.51 -6.20
CA ASN A 172 -25.59 19.47 -5.13
C ASN A 172 -25.92 18.31 -4.18
N ILE A 173 -25.01 17.34 -4.07
CA ILE A 173 -25.18 16.14 -3.26
C ILE A 173 -24.01 16.06 -2.29
N ASP A 174 -24.31 15.86 -1.01
CA ASP A 174 -23.28 15.63 -0.01
C ASP A 174 -22.46 14.39 -0.34
N ASP A 175 -21.15 14.58 -0.39
CA ASP A 175 -20.19 13.54 -0.64
C ASP A 175 -19.01 13.63 0.31
N GLU A 176 -18.36 12.48 0.53
CA GLU A 176 -17.13 12.41 1.31
C GLU A 176 -16.09 11.58 0.54
N GLU A 177 -14.84 12.01 0.63
CA GLU A 177 -13.71 11.26 0.09
C GLU A 177 -13.03 10.45 1.20
N ILE A 178 -12.84 9.16 0.94
CA ILE A 178 -12.09 8.28 1.84
C ILE A 178 -11.06 7.46 1.08
N TYR A 179 -10.02 7.04 1.78
CA TYR A 179 -9.03 6.10 1.30
C TYR A 179 -9.23 4.77 1.98
N TRP A 180 -9.50 3.73 1.18
CA TRP A 180 -9.50 2.36 1.64
C TRP A 180 -8.13 1.73 1.40
N LEU A 181 -7.60 1.06 2.41
CA LEU A 181 -6.28 0.43 2.41
C LEU A 181 -6.36 -1.06 2.67
N SER A 182 -5.49 -1.80 1.98
CA SER A 182 -5.11 -3.17 2.33
C SER A 182 -3.59 -3.26 2.36
N ILE A 183 -3.04 -3.41 3.56
CA ILE A 183 -1.61 -3.43 3.84
C ILE A 183 -1.21 -4.86 4.23
N PRO A 184 -0.20 -5.48 3.58
CA PRO A 184 0.25 -6.81 3.95
C PRO A 184 0.90 -6.78 5.35
N LEU A 185 0.78 -7.87 6.08
CA LEU A 185 1.52 -8.09 7.32
C LEU A 185 2.86 -8.77 7.02
N ALA A 186 3.76 -8.73 8.00
CA ALA A 186 5.10 -9.31 7.89
C ALA A 186 5.11 -10.77 7.38
N SER A 187 4.13 -11.55 7.84
CA SER A 187 3.91 -12.96 7.46
C SER A 187 3.65 -13.18 5.97
N TYR A 188 3.18 -12.16 5.25
CA TYR A 188 2.88 -12.25 3.83
C TYR A 188 4.10 -11.99 2.92
N HIS A 189 5.23 -11.60 3.51
CA HIS A 189 6.50 -11.49 2.80
C HIS A 189 7.23 -12.84 2.79
N ASN A 190 7.92 -13.13 1.69
CA ASN A 190 8.71 -14.37 1.49
C ASN A 190 10.23 -14.08 1.44
N HIS A 191 10.67 -12.97 2.01
CA HIS A 191 12.07 -12.56 2.06
C HIS A 191 12.40 -12.02 3.45
N ASP A 192 13.68 -12.05 3.80
CA ASP A 192 14.13 -11.50 5.07
C ASP A 192 14.04 -9.97 5.07
N PHE A 193 13.70 -9.43 6.25
CA PHE A 193 13.71 -8.00 6.54
C PHE A 193 15.07 -7.54 7.09
N GLN A 194 15.99 -8.48 7.34
CA GLN A 194 17.31 -8.24 7.92
C GLN A 194 18.25 -7.63 6.89
N GLY A 195 18.02 -6.38 6.48
CA GLY A 195 19.03 -5.35 6.18
C GLY A 195 20.24 -5.60 5.26
N LYS A 196 20.57 -6.83 4.84
CA LYS A 196 21.78 -7.20 4.09
C LYS A 196 21.74 -6.62 2.67
N ASP A 197 20.54 -6.35 2.16
CA ASP A 197 20.28 -5.73 0.85
C ASP A 197 19.79 -4.28 0.92
N ARG A 198 19.75 -3.68 2.12
CA ARG A 198 19.66 -2.21 2.16
C ARG A 198 21.01 -1.71 1.69
N PHE A 199 21.05 -1.19 0.46
CA PHE A 199 22.18 -0.45 -0.09
C PHE A 199 22.43 0.78 0.78
N ILE A 200 23.00 0.59 1.98
CA ILE A 200 23.64 1.66 2.69
C ILE A 200 24.82 2.03 1.80
N ASN A 201 24.80 3.24 1.27
CA ASN A 201 25.91 3.71 0.46
C ASN A 201 27.20 3.51 1.27
N LYS A 202 28.15 2.75 0.70
CA LYS A 202 29.42 2.43 1.36
C LYS A 202 30.15 3.72 1.76
N ASP A 203 29.98 4.79 0.99
CA ASP A 203 30.57 6.10 1.26
C ASP A 203 29.99 6.72 2.54
N ILE A 204 28.69 6.53 2.81
CA ILE A 204 28.05 6.99 4.06
C ILE A 204 28.57 6.17 5.24
N LEU A 205 28.77 4.86 5.08
CA LEU A 205 29.36 4.04 6.15
C LEU A 205 30.82 4.42 6.43
N VAL A 206 31.60 4.70 5.39
CA VAL A 206 32.98 5.18 5.52
C VAL A 206 33.00 6.53 6.22
N PHE A 207 32.13 7.46 5.82
CA PHE A 207 31.99 8.77 6.45
C PHE A 207 31.59 8.65 7.93
N ILE A 208 30.57 7.86 8.26
CA ILE A 208 30.15 7.63 9.66
C ILE A 208 31.31 7.06 10.48
N LYS A 209 32.05 6.07 9.95
CA LYS A 209 33.22 5.50 10.63
C LYS A 209 34.32 6.53 10.84
N GLN A 210 34.60 7.38 9.86
CA GLN A 210 35.58 8.47 9.98
C GLN A 210 35.15 9.47 11.05
N MET A 211 33.87 9.83 11.11
CA MET A 211 33.34 10.77 12.12
C MET A 211 33.38 10.18 13.53
N ILE A 212 33.04 8.89 13.68
CA ILE A 212 33.17 8.17 14.96
C ILE A 212 34.64 8.11 15.42
N ASN A 213 35.56 7.79 14.50
CA ASN A 213 37.01 7.76 14.81
C ASN A 213 37.57 9.15 15.16
N LYS A 214 36.94 10.22 14.68
CA LYS A 214 37.23 11.62 15.07
C LYS A 214 36.55 12.05 16.38
N GLY A 215 35.90 11.14 17.10
CA GLY A 215 35.23 11.43 18.38
C GLY A 215 33.89 12.17 18.25
N ILE A 216 33.32 12.22 17.05
CA ILE A 216 32.04 12.88 16.80
C ILE A 216 30.92 11.86 16.94
N HIS A 217 30.34 11.82 18.13
CA HIS A 217 29.24 10.90 18.48
C HIS A 217 27.85 11.57 18.51
N SER A 218 27.76 12.86 18.17
CA SER A 218 26.51 13.63 18.22
C SER A 218 26.21 14.34 16.89
N PRO A 219 24.98 14.21 16.34
CA PRO A 219 24.57 14.87 15.09
C PRO A 219 24.65 16.40 15.13
N LYS A 220 24.63 17.01 16.33
CA LYS A 220 24.70 18.48 16.46
C LYS A 220 26.12 19.04 16.19
N LYS A 221 27.15 18.19 16.21
CA LYS A 221 28.55 18.59 15.99
C LYS A 221 28.99 18.50 14.52
N THR A 222 28.12 18.07 13.60
CA THR A 222 28.46 17.89 12.18
C THR A 222 28.21 19.13 11.31
N GLN A 223 27.51 20.15 11.81
CA GLN A 223 27.23 21.39 11.06
C GLN A 223 28.41 22.38 11.01
N SER A 224 29.51 22.12 11.73
CA SER A 224 30.69 22.98 11.76
C SER A 224 31.80 22.58 10.77
N PHE A 225 31.55 21.58 9.92
CA PHE A 225 32.49 21.10 8.90
C PHE A 225 31.79 21.09 7.54
N SER A 226 31.46 22.28 7.04
CA SER A 226 31.05 22.51 5.63
C SER A 226 32.03 23.48 5.01
#